data_AF-A0A2E8RVM4-F1
#
_entry.id   AF-A0A2E8RVM4-F1
#
_cell.length_a   1.000
_cell.length_b   1.000
_cell.length_c   1.000
_cell.angle_alpha   90.00
_cell.angle_beta   90.00
_cell.angle_gamma   90.00
#
_symmetry.space_group_name_H-M   'P 1'
#
loop_
_entity.id
_entity.type
_entity.pdbx_description
1 polymer ?
#
loop_
_entity_poly.entity_id
_entity_poly.type
_entity_poly.pdbx_seq_one_letter_code
_entity_poly.pdbx_strand_id
1 'polypeptide(L)'
;MMIRGIELTAIGRTQNFELRYEGGQYFGPRGEAVDNLLDMSCYICGNAFYTLEDDPIVFCPHCGNFERTRFENYEALCTWSRDQNWSFVRGLSIQYFAVFDGENWGIRPAQNKDDLLRTRRYQQVLDLMSEQL
;
A
#
# COMPACT_ATOMS: atom_id res chain seq x y z
N MET A 1 7.56 28.22 13.98
CA MET A 1 8.46 27.10 13.62
C MET A 1 7.74 26.31 12.55
N MET A 2 8.10 26.51 11.27
CA MET A 2 7.51 25.77 10.16
C MET A 2 7.94 24.31 10.28
N ILE A 3 6.98 23.40 10.38
CA ILE A 3 7.21 21.95 10.37
C ILE A 3 7.79 21.62 8.99
N ARG A 4 9.11 21.51 8.89
CA ARG A 4 9.80 20.84 7.79
C ARG A 4 9.86 19.35 8.15
N GLY A 5 9.30 18.49 7.31
CA GLY A 5 9.57 17.05 7.39
C GLY A 5 8.40 16.17 7.84
N ILE A 6 7.22 16.33 7.24
CA ILE A 6 6.41 15.14 6.96
C ILE A 6 6.48 14.96 5.45
N GLU A 7 7.41 14.11 5.00
CA GLU A 7 7.44 13.59 3.64
C GLU A 7 6.19 12.71 3.49
N LEU A 8 5.14 13.28 2.89
CA LEU A 8 3.88 12.58 2.68
C LEU A 8 3.92 11.97 1.28
N THR A 9 3.83 10.65 1.17
CA THR A 9 3.78 10.00 -0.15
C THR A 9 2.33 9.84 -0.60
N ALA A 10 2.00 10.37 -1.77
CA ALA A 10 0.78 10.00 -2.49
C ALA A 10 1.02 8.66 -3.20
N ILE A 11 0.14 7.69 -2.97
CA ILE A 11 0.25 6.35 -3.56
C ILE A 11 -0.99 6.10 -4.41
N GLY A 12 -0.79 6.05 -5.73
CA GLY A 12 -1.78 5.57 -6.69
C GLY A 12 -1.51 4.14 -7.12
N ARG A 13 -2.43 3.56 -7.88
CA ARG A 13 -2.28 2.20 -8.41
C ARG A 13 -1.15 2.12 -9.45
N THR A 14 -0.90 3.17 -10.24
CA THR A 14 0.13 3.17 -11.30
C THR A 14 1.35 4.02 -10.96
N GLN A 15 1.23 4.98 -10.03
CA GLN A 15 2.28 5.93 -9.67
C GLN A 15 2.35 6.17 -8.16
N ASN A 16 3.49 6.66 -7.68
CA ASN A 16 3.62 7.25 -6.35
C ASN A 16 4.65 8.38 -6.39
N PHE A 17 4.50 9.35 -5.50
CA PHE A 17 5.43 10.48 -5.39
C PHE A 17 5.32 11.17 -4.03
N GLU A 18 6.38 11.86 -3.64
CA GLU A 18 6.40 12.70 -2.46
C GLU A 18 5.62 13.99 -2.68
N LEU A 19 4.87 14.40 -1.66
CA LEU A 19 4.12 15.63 -1.58
C LEU A 19 4.86 16.63 -0.71
N ARG A 20 4.82 17.89 -1.13
CA ARG A 20 5.24 19.04 -0.34
C ARG A 20 4.05 19.89 0.01
N TYR A 21 3.88 20.24 1.29
CA TYR A 21 2.80 21.11 1.73
C TYR A 21 3.31 22.55 1.93
N GLU A 22 2.77 23.49 1.15
CA GLU A 22 3.16 24.90 1.19
C GLU A 22 1.92 25.79 1.03
N GLY A 23 1.74 26.78 1.90
CA GLY A 23 0.70 27.79 1.75
C GLY A 23 -0.76 27.27 1.74
N GLY A 24 -1.03 26.10 2.31
CA GLY A 24 -2.38 25.50 2.28
C GLY A 24 -2.60 24.46 1.18
N GLN A 25 -1.57 24.17 0.37
CA GLN A 25 -1.69 23.34 -0.82
C GLN A 25 -0.58 22.29 -0.90
N TYR A 26 -0.89 21.16 -1.53
CA TYR A 26 0.08 20.11 -1.83
C TYR A 26 0.68 20.28 -3.22
N PHE A 27 1.99 20.05 -3.31
CA PHE A 27 2.76 20.12 -4.54
C PHE A 27 3.48 18.81 -4.79
N GLY A 28 3.51 18.38 -6.04
CA GLY A 28 4.27 17.24 -6.51
C GLY A 28 5.78 17.51 -6.60
N PRO A 29 6.55 16.51 -7.02
CA PRO A 29 8.02 16.60 -7.07
C PRO A 29 8.55 17.63 -8.08
N ARG A 30 7.74 18.07 -9.05
CA ARG A 30 8.12 19.10 -10.03
C ARG A 30 7.57 20.49 -9.67
N GLY A 31 6.94 20.64 -8.50
CA GLY A 31 6.34 21.90 -8.04
C GLY A 31 4.96 22.19 -8.64
N GLU A 32 4.35 21.22 -9.30
CA GLU A 32 2.97 21.25 -9.75
C GLU A 32 2.01 21.13 -8.56
N ALA A 33 0.90 21.86 -8.59
CA ALA A 33 -0.18 21.70 -7.64
C ALA A 33 -0.84 20.32 -7.81
N VAL A 34 -1.16 19.66 -6.69
CA VAL A 34 -1.95 18.42 -6.65
C VAL A 34 -3.30 18.73 -6.04
N ASP A 35 -4.36 18.68 -6.85
CA ASP A 35 -5.74 19.06 -6.47
C ASP A 35 -6.70 17.86 -6.37
N ASN A 36 -6.30 16.69 -6.85
CA ASN A 36 -7.07 15.44 -6.88
C ASN A 36 -6.64 14.45 -5.78
N LEU A 37 -6.27 14.96 -4.61
CA LEU A 37 -5.75 14.15 -3.50
C LEU A 37 -6.89 13.64 -2.61
N LEU A 38 -6.96 12.34 -2.40
CA LEU A 38 -7.84 11.71 -1.41
C LEU A 38 -7.07 11.43 -0.12
N ASP A 39 -7.56 11.97 1.00
CA ASP A 39 -7.14 11.60 2.34
C ASP A 39 -7.94 10.37 2.81
N MET A 40 -7.24 9.26 2.96
CA MET A 40 -7.82 7.97 3.31
C MET A 40 -7.35 7.53 4.70
N SER A 41 -8.28 6.99 5.49
CA SER A 41 -7.99 6.43 6.80
C SER A 41 -8.36 4.96 6.86
N CYS A 42 -7.42 4.09 7.20
CA CYS A 42 -7.71 2.66 7.33
C CYS A 42 -8.45 2.37 8.63
N TYR A 43 -9.70 1.89 8.54
CA TYR A 43 -10.52 1.54 9.71
C TYR A 43 -9.96 0.38 10.55
N ILE A 44 -9.04 -0.43 10.00
CA ILE A 44 -8.42 -1.57 10.71
C ILE A 44 -7.22 -1.16 11.55
N CYS A 45 -6.28 -0.39 10.99
CA CYS A 45 -5.05 -0.01 11.69
C CYS A 45 -4.97 1.47 12.10
N GLY A 46 -5.96 2.29 11.73
CA GLY A 46 -6.02 3.73 12.03
C GLY A 46 -5.03 4.59 11.22
N ASN A 47 -4.22 3.99 10.35
CA ASN A 47 -3.22 4.73 9.59
C ASN A 47 -3.88 5.59 8.50
N ALA A 48 -3.50 6.87 8.44
CA ALA A 48 -3.85 7.77 7.36
C ALA A 48 -2.87 7.64 6.20
N PHE A 49 -3.35 7.78 4.96
CA PHE A 49 -2.53 7.75 3.75
C PHE A 49 -3.20 8.55 2.65
N TYR A 50 -2.41 9.03 1.70
CA TYR A 50 -2.93 9.77 0.55
C TYR A 50 -2.95 8.88 -0.70
N THR A 51 -4.04 8.98 -1.45
CA THR A 51 -4.16 8.39 -2.80
C THR A 51 -4.70 9.43 -3.78
N LEU A 52 -4.80 9.07 -5.05
CA LEU A 52 -5.28 9.98 -6.11
C LEU A 52 -6.72 9.63 -6.48
N GLU A 53 -7.58 10.63 -6.69
CA GLU A 53 -8.99 10.43 -7.06
C GLU A 53 -9.15 9.63 -8.36
N ASP A 54 -8.27 9.87 -9.33
CA ASP A 54 -8.28 9.27 -10.66
C ASP A 54 -7.50 7.95 -10.75
N ASP A 55 -6.66 7.64 -9.76
CA ASP A 55 -5.86 6.41 -9.70
C ASP A 55 -5.78 5.82 -8.27
N PRO A 56 -6.93 5.53 -7.62
CA PRO A 56 -6.96 5.17 -6.21
C PRO A 56 -6.41 3.77 -5.95
N ILE A 57 -5.67 3.60 -4.86
CA ILE A 57 -5.40 2.28 -4.29
C ILE A 57 -6.61 1.79 -3.49
N VAL A 58 -6.85 0.48 -3.52
CA VAL A 58 -8.01 -0.17 -2.85
C VAL A 58 -7.62 -0.93 -1.58
N PHE A 59 -6.39 -0.74 -1.12
CA PHE A 59 -5.83 -1.38 0.07
C PHE A 59 -5.07 -0.36 0.91
N CYS A 60 -4.94 -0.64 2.20
CA CYS A 60 -4.13 0.17 3.09
C CYS A 60 -2.63 -0.16 2.89
N PRO A 61 -1.78 0.83 2.56
CA PRO A 61 -0.35 0.62 2.32
C PRO A 61 0.45 0.34 3.61
N HIS A 62 -0.19 0.45 4.79
CA HIS A 62 0.44 0.14 6.07
C HIS A 62 0.13 -1.29 6.55
N CYS A 63 -1.10 -1.80 6.36
CA CYS A 63 -1.50 -3.11 6.90
C CYS A 63 -1.93 -4.12 5.84
N GLY A 64 -2.06 -3.71 4.58
CA GLY A 64 -2.53 -4.57 3.49
C GLY A 64 -4.02 -4.93 3.56
N ASN A 65 -4.80 -4.26 4.42
CA ASN A 65 -6.24 -4.49 4.48
C ASN A 65 -6.95 -3.87 3.27
N PHE A 66 -7.88 -4.61 2.69
CA PHE A 66 -8.75 -4.12 1.61
C PHE A 66 -10.07 -3.59 2.19
N GLU A 67 -10.65 -2.58 1.56
CA GLU A 67 -12.01 -2.15 1.92
C GLU A 67 -13.05 -3.23 1.59
N ARG A 68 -12.77 -4.09 0.61
CA ARG A 68 -13.60 -5.24 0.22
C ARG A 68 -12.70 -6.43 -0.14
N THR A 69 -12.83 -7.55 0.58
CA THR A 69 -12.07 -8.78 0.29
C THR A 69 -12.53 -9.39 -1.03
N ARG A 70 -11.59 -9.79 -1.91
CA ARG A 70 -11.91 -9.98 -3.33
C ARG A 70 -11.33 -11.21 -4.01
N PHE A 71 -10.38 -11.92 -3.40
CA PHE A 71 -9.59 -12.94 -4.12
C PHE A 71 -9.91 -14.35 -3.62
N GLU A 72 -10.58 -15.12 -4.47
CA GLU A 72 -10.95 -16.52 -4.22
C GLU A 72 -9.75 -17.47 -4.30
N ASN A 73 -8.69 -17.08 -5.00
CA ASN A 73 -7.48 -17.89 -5.15
C ASN A 73 -6.22 -17.02 -5.30
N TYR A 74 -5.06 -17.65 -5.10
CA TYR A 74 -3.74 -17.02 -5.18
C TYR A 74 -3.45 -16.40 -6.54
N GLU A 75 -3.84 -17.06 -7.64
CA GLU A 75 -3.60 -16.59 -9.00
C GLU A 75 -4.33 -15.26 -9.30
N ALA A 76 -5.56 -15.12 -8.83
CA ALA A 76 -6.33 -13.88 -8.94
C ALA A 76 -5.66 -12.74 -8.16
N LEU A 77 -5.14 -13.02 -6.96
CA LEU A 77 -4.39 -12.06 -6.18
C LEU A 77 -3.08 -11.63 -6.88
N CYS A 78 -2.32 -12.57 -7.43
CA CYS A 78 -1.09 -12.29 -8.17
C CYS A 78 -1.35 -11.52 -9.46
N THR A 79 -2.45 -11.81 -10.15
CA THR A 79 -2.84 -11.05 -11.34
C THR A 79 -3.15 -9.60 -10.97
N TRP A 80 -3.95 -9.38 -9.91
CA TRP A 80 -4.24 -8.05 -9.42
C TRP A 80 -2.99 -7.30 -8.92
N SER A 81 -2.08 -7.99 -8.23
CA SER A 81 -0.88 -7.36 -7.67
C SER A 81 0.04 -6.81 -8.76
N ARG A 82 0.11 -7.45 -9.93
CA ARG A 82 0.91 -6.97 -11.07
C ARG A 82 0.46 -5.61 -11.62
N ASP A 83 -0.82 -5.29 -11.45
CA ASP A 83 -1.37 -3.99 -11.87
C ASP A 83 -1.16 -2.88 -10.83
N GLN A 84 -0.48 -3.18 -9.72
CA GLN A 84 -0.18 -2.20 -8.67
C GLN A 84 1.26 -1.72 -8.75
N ASN A 85 1.46 -0.44 -8.45
CA ASN A 85 2.77 0.14 -8.29
C ASN A 85 3.28 -0.19 -6.89
N TRP A 86 4.22 -1.13 -6.79
CA TRP A 86 4.88 -1.48 -5.53
C TRP A 86 6.13 -0.65 -5.24
N SER A 87 6.52 0.28 -6.11
CA SER A 87 7.75 1.05 -5.90
C SER A 87 7.69 1.97 -4.69
N PHE A 88 6.50 2.29 -4.16
CA PHE A 88 6.35 3.03 -2.90
C PHE A 88 6.92 2.26 -1.69
N VAL A 89 7.12 0.95 -1.79
CA VAL A 89 7.77 0.16 -0.72
C VAL A 89 9.28 0.22 -0.79
N ARG A 90 9.86 0.74 -1.88
CA ARG A 90 11.32 0.86 -2.00
C ARG A 90 11.82 1.83 -0.94
N GLY A 91 12.83 1.41 -0.19
CA GLY A 91 13.35 2.18 0.94
C GLY A 91 12.63 1.92 2.26
N LEU A 92 11.48 1.24 2.24
CA LEU A 92 10.87 0.69 3.44
C LEU A 92 11.48 -0.68 3.71
N SER A 93 11.83 -0.99 4.97
CA SER A 93 12.29 -2.33 5.37
C SER A 93 11.14 -3.33 5.47
N ILE A 94 10.21 -3.31 4.51
CA ILE A 94 9.03 -4.18 4.45
C ILE A 94 8.90 -4.79 3.05
N GLN A 95 8.23 -5.94 3.00
CA GLN A 95 7.82 -6.64 1.79
C GLN A 95 6.35 -7.01 1.91
N TYR A 96 5.68 -7.13 0.76
CA TYR A 96 4.30 -7.59 0.71
C TYR A 96 4.25 -9.09 0.40
N PHE A 97 3.55 -9.83 1.23
CA PHE A 97 3.33 -11.26 1.10
C PHE A 97 1.86 -11.54 0.79
N ALA A 98 1.61 -12.54 -0.05
CA ALA A 98 0.28 -13.12 -0.19
C ALA A 98 -0.01 -13.99 1.03
N VAL A 99 -1.18 -13.82 1.63
CA VAL A 99 -1.61 -14.60 2.80
C VAL A 99 -2.97 -15.22 2.55
N PHE A 100 -3.16 -16.43 3.07
CA PHE A 100 -4.46 -17.10 3.13
C PHE A 100 -4.86 -17.27 4.59
N ASP A 101 -6.01 -16.72 4.97
CA ASP A 101 -6.53 -16.78 6.35
C ASP A 101 -7.40 -18.01 6.64
N GLY A 102 -7.68 -18.83 5.62
CA GLY A 102 -8.59 -19.97 5.70
C GLY A 102 -9.86 -19.79 4.88
N GLU A 103 -10.18 -18.56 4.50
CA GLU A 103 -11.35 -18.24 3.68
C GLU A 103 -10.95 -17.48 2.41
N ASN A 104 -10.05 -16.50 2.53
CA ASN A 104 -9.73 -15.58 1.45
C ASN A 104 -8.22 -15.36 1.29
N TRP A 105 -7.82 -15.02 0.07
CA TRP A 105 -6.49 -14.51 -0.21
C TRP A 105 -6.42 -12.99 -0.04
N GLY A 106 -5.32 -12.52 0.51
CA GLY A 106 -5.04 -11.09 0.68
C GLY A 106 -3.54 -10.81 0.76
N ILE A 107 -3.18 -9.56 1.09
CA ILE A 107 -1.78 -9.13 1.19
C ILE A 107 -1.44 -8.68 2.61
N ARG A 108 -0.21 -8.91 3.05
CA ARG A 108 0.30 -8.36 4.31
C ARG A 108 1.72 -7.81 4.16
N PRO A 109 1.98 -6.59 4.61
CA PRO A 109 3.33 -6.09 4.76
C PRO A 109 4.00 -6.73 5.99
N ALA A 110 5.24 -7.18 5.84
CA ALA A 110 6.09 -7.64 6.95
C ALA A 110 7.57 -7.47 6.58
N GLN A 111 8.48 -7.52 7.55
CA GLN A 111 9.92 -7.48 7.25
C GLN A 111 10.38 -8.76 6.54
N ASN A 112 9.79 -9.90 6.92
CA ASN A 112 10.05 -11.20 6.34
C ASN A 112 8.82 -12.11 6.48
N LYS A 113 8.82 -13.21 5.73
CA LYS A 113 7.76 -14.23 5.71
C LYS A 113 7.54 -14.90 7.06
N ASP A 114 8.61 -15.14 7.81
CA ASP A 114 8.57 -15.86 9.09
C ASP A 114 7.82 -15.09 10.18
N ASP A 115 7.84 -13.76 10.12
CA ASP A 115 7.06 -12.92 11.04
C ASP A 115 5.55 -13.19 10.89
N LEU A 116 5.07 -13.34 9.65
CA LEU A 116 3.66 -13.63 9.38
C LEU A 116 3.29 -15.05 9.78
N LEU A 117 4.15 -16.03 9.49
CA LEU A 117 3.92 -17.44 9.88
C LEU A 117 3.86 -17.60 11.40
N ARG A 118 4.68 -16.87 12.16
CA ARG A 118 4.69 -16.90 13.63
C ARG A 118 3.38 -16.44 14.26
N THR A 119 2.60 -15.59 13.59
CA THR A 119 1.30 -15.13 14.11
C THR A 119 0.25 -16.25 14.22
N ARG A 120 0.44 -17.36 13.48
CA ARG A 120 -0.55 -18.45 13.30
C ARG A 120 -1.93 -17.98 12.82
N ARG A 121 -2.05 -16.72 12.36
CA ARG A 121 -3.27 -16.16 11.79
C ARG A 121 -3.52 -16.64 10.36
N TYR A 122 -2.45 -16.99 9.66
CA TYR A 122 -2.49 -17.36 8.25
C TYR A 122 -2.12 -18.83 8.10
N GLN A 123 -2.94 -19.56 7.32
CA GLN A 123 -2.68 -20.95 6.98
C GLN A 123 -1.58 -21.06 5.92
N GLN A 124 -1.49 -20.07 5.04
CA GLN A 124 -0.43 -19.97 4.04
C GLN A 124 0.09 -18.54 3.95
N VAL A 125 1.41 -18.43 3.74
CA VAL A 125 2.09 -17.18 3.42
C VAL A 125 2.99 -17.48 2.23
N LEU A 126 2.88 -16.70 1.16
CA LEU A 126 3.65 -16.83 -0.08
C LEU A 126 4.24 -15.47 -0.45
N ASP A 127 5.33 -15.48 -1.20
CA ASP A 127 5.89 -14.25 -1.74
C ASP A 127 4.94 -13.73 -2.82
N LEU A 128 4.47 -12.48 -2.68
CA LEU A 128 3.54 -11.90 -3.67
C LEU A 128 4.24 -11.63 -5.02
N MET A 129 5.58 -11.55 -5.00
CA MET A 129 6.41 -11.01 -6.09
C MET A 129 7.64 -11.87 -6.42
N SER A 130 7.70 -13.15 -6.04
CA SER A 130 8.91 -13.99 -6.22
C SER A 130 9.32 -14.24 -7.69
N GLU A 131 8.52 -13.84 -8.67
CA GLU A 131 8.76 -14.06 -10.10
C GLU A 131 9.08 -12.79 -10.91
N GLN A 132 9.29 -11.63 -10.28
CA GLN A 132 9.46 -10.35 -11.01
C GLN A 132 10.64 -9.46 -10.56
N LEU A 133 11.73 -10.06 -10.07
CA LEU A 133 13.04 -9.41 -9.96
C LEU A 133 14.09 -10.14 -10.80
#